data_AF-A0A4T0UVU2-F1
#
_entry.id   AF-A0A4T0UVU2-F1
#
_cell.length_a   1.000
_cell.length_b   1.000
_cell.length_c   1.000
_cell.angle_alpha   90.00
_cell.angle_beta   90.00
_cell.angle_gamma   90.00
#
_symmetry.space_group_name_H-M   'P 1'
#
loop_
_entity.id
_entity.type
_entity.pdbx_description
1 polymer ?
#
loop_
_entity_poly.entity_id
_entity_poly.type
_entity_poly.pdbx_seq_one_letter_code
_entity_poly.pdbx_strand_id
1 'polypeptide(L)' 'MPVEHIQTGVRLEKRLVKVLKALAEHKDMTLGDLIEGIVLHAFDGKQPFSPETLAVVAQLKAI' A
#
# COMPACT_ATOMS: atom_id res chain seq x y z
N MET A 1 9.89 -14.80 16.31
CA MET A 1 10.43 -15.47 15.10
C MET A 1 10.82 -14.38 14.12
N PRO A 2 11.92 -14.50 13.36
CA PRO A 2 12.26 -13.51 12.33
C PRO A 2 11.17 -13.48 11.25
N VAL A 3 10.92 -12.32 10.66
CA VAL A 3 10.00 -12.18 9.53
C VAL A 3 10.71 -12.66 8.28
N GLU A 4 10.11 -13.61 7.57
CA GLU A 4 10.61 -14.13 6.28
C GLU A 4 9.79 -13.54 5.13
N HIS A 5 10.48 -12.98 4.13
CA HIS A 5 9.84 -12.40 2.95
C HIS A 5 10.14 -13.25 1.71
N ILE A 6 9.15 -13.42 0.85
CA ILE A 6 9.27 -14.17 -0.41
C ILE A 6 8.91 -13.24 -1.57
N GLN A 7 9.70 -13.29 -2.66
CA GLN A 7 9.40 -12.54 -3.87
C GLN A 7 8.21 -13.18 -4.60
N THR A 8 7.19 -12.38 -4.92
CA THR A 8 5.97 -12.86 -5.56
C THR A 8 5.82 -12.29 -6.98
N GLY A 9 5.30 -13.11 -7.90
CA GLY A 9 5.06 -12.75 -9.30
C GLY A 9 3.61 -12.32 -9.57
N VAL A 10 3.03 -11.46 -8.73
CA VAL A 10 1.61 -11.07 -8.87
C VAL A 10 1.40 -10.07 -10.02
N ARG A 11 0.23 -10.15 -10.65
CA ARG A 11 -0.24 -9.17 -11.65
C ARG A 11 -1.22 -8.21 -11.00
N LEU A 12 -0.94 -6.91 -11.10
CA LEU A 12 -1.80 -5.84 -10.60
C LEU A 12 -2.12 -4.85 -11.73
N GLU A 13 -3.21 -4.10 -11.57
CA GLU A 13 -3.59 -3.03 -12.51
C GLU A 13 -2.52 -1.92 -12.51
N LYS A 14 -2.18 -1.42 -13.70
CA LYS A 14 -1.05 -0.50 -13.92
C LYS A 14 -1.19 0.82 -13.15
N ARG A 15 -2.36 1.46 -13.17
CA ARG A 15 -2.60 2.73 -12.48
C ARG A 15 -2.60 2.53 -10.96
N LEU A 16 -3.18 1.45 -10.47
CA LEU A 16 -3.13 1.07 -9.06
C LEU A 16 -1.69 0.93 -8.58
N VAL A 17 -0.82 0.24 -9.33
CA VAL A 17 0.61 0.12 -8.95
C VAL A 17 1.29 1.48 -8.89
N LYS A 18 0.97 2.42 -9.79
CA LYS A 18 1.53 3.78 -9.72
C LYS A 18 1.11 4.50 -8.45
N VAL A 19 -0.17 4.45 -8.11
CA VAL A 19 -0.71 5.07 -6.89
C VAL A 19 -0.09 4.45 -5.64
N LEU A 20 0.00 3.11 -5.58
CA LEU A 20 0.62 2.41 -4.44
C LEU A 20 2.10 2.75 -4.30
N LYS A 21 2.87 2.80 -5.39
CA LYS A 21 4.28 3.19 -5.35
C LYS A 21 4.47 4.63 -4.88
N ALA A 22 3.68 5.55 -5.40
CA ALA A 22 3.74 6.96 -4.99
C ALA A 22 3.32 7.16 -3.53
N LEU A 23 2.33 6.40 -3.06
CA LEU A 23 1.92 6.44 -1.66
C LEU A 23 2.99 5.85 -0.73
N ALA A 24 3.64 4.75 -1.14
CA ALA A 24 4.73 4.15 -0.39
C ALA A 24 5.91 5.12 -0.24
N GLU A 25 6.28 5.78 -1.34
CA GLU A 25 7.29 6.85 -1.33
C GLU A 25 6.89 8.00 -0.39
N HIS A 26 5.64 8.47 -0.45
CA HIS A 26 5.15 9.55 0.42
C HIS A 26 5.15 9.18 1.91
N LYS A 27 5.15 7.89 2.25
CA LYS A 27 5.17 7.37 3.62
C LYS A 27 6.54 6.81 4.03
N ASP A 28 7.58 7.05 3.22
CA ASP A 28 8.94 6.58 3.45
C ASP A 28 9.03 5.06 3.71
N MET A 29 8.28 4.26 2.96
CA MET A 29 8.23 2.80 3.10
C MET A 29 8.29 2.08 1.74
N THR A 30 8.58 0.78 1.75
CA THR A 30 8.58 0.01 0.50
C THR A 30 7.14 -0.32 0.05
N LEU A 31 6.98 -0.66 -1.24
CA LEU A 31 5.71 -1.17 -1.75
C LEU A 31 5.27 -2.47 -1.03
N GLY A 32 6.24 -3.31 -0.64
CA GLY A 32 5.98 -4.54 0.11
C GLY A 32 5.38 -4.22 1.48
N ASP A 33 6.05 -3.36 2.26
CA ASP A 33 5.58 -2.95 3.59
C ASP A 33 4.19 -2.32 3.53
N LEU A 34 3.93 -1.48 2.52
CA LEU A 34 2.62 -0.88 2.33
C LEU A 34 1.54 -1.95 2.07
N ILE A 35 1.80 -2.91 1.17
CA ILE A 35 0.84 -3.97 0.85
C ILE A 35 0.60 -4.86 2.07
N GLU A 36 1.65 -5.27 2.78
CA GLU A 36 1.53 -6.06 4.00
C GLU A 36 0.72 -5.31 5.07
N GLY A 37 1.00 -4.02 5.29
CA GLY A 37 0.24 -3.19 6.21
C GLY A 37 -1.25 -3.09 5.87
N ILE A 38 -1.59 -2.95 4.58
CA ILE A 38 -2.99 -2.94 4.12
C ILE A 38 -3.66 -4.29 4.41
N VAL A 39 -2.99 -5.40 4.09
CA VAL A 39 -3.53 -6.75 4.24
C VAL A 39 -3.71 -7.10 5.72
N LEU A 40 -2.76 -6.74 6.58
CA LEU A 40 -2.86 -6.95 8.03
C LEU A 40 -4.06 -6.19 8.63
N HIS A 41 -4.27 -4.93 8.25
CA HIS A 41 -5.45 -4.19 8.69
C HIS A 41 -6.75 -4.83 8.17
N ALA A 42 -6.76 -5.29 6.91
CA ALA A 42 -7.92 -5.96 6.33
C ALA A 42 -8.25 -7.27 7.06
N PHE A 43 -7.24 -8.08 7.42
CA PHE A 43 -7.42 -9.29 8.23
C PHE A 43 -7.97 -8.99 9.62
N ASP A 44 -7.57 -7.87 10.22
CA ASP A 44 -8.08 -7.38 11.50
C ASP A 44 -9.47 -6.70 11.38
N GLY A 45 -10.04 -6.57 10.18
CA GLY A 45 -11.28 -5.84 9.94
C GLY A 45 -11.19 -4.32 10.18
N LYS A 46 -9.97 -3.76 10.15
CA LYS A 46 -9.69 -2.34 10.37
C LYS A 46 -9.53 -1.59 9.05
N GLN A 47 -9.71 -0.27 9.10
CA GLN A 47 -9.36 0.60 7.97
C GLN A 47 -7.84 0.79 7.91
N PRO A 48 -7.19 0.54 6.75
CA PRO A 48 -5.73 0.63 6.60
C PRO A 48 -5.21 2.07 6.53
N PHE A 49 -6.08 3.05 6.25
CA PHE A 49 -5.68 4.43 6.00
C PHE A 49 -6.49 5.41 6.83
N SER A 50 -5.81 6.41 7.35
CA SER A 50 -6.45 7.57 7.97
C SER A 50 -7.10 8.49 6.93
N PRO A 51 -8.03 9.37 7.32
CA PRO A 51 -8.64 10.34 6.41
C PRO A 51 -7.61 11.20 5.64
N GLU A 52 -6.53 11.61 6.30
CA GLU A 52 -5.45 12.39 5.68
C GLU A 52 -4.73 11.58 4.60
N THR A 53 -4.50 10.29 4.88
CA THR A 53 -3.86 9.39 3.92
C THR A 53 -4.78 9.10 2.72
N LEU A 54 -6.09 8.97 2.95
CA LEU A 54 -7.08 8.83 1.88
C LEU A 54 -7.14 10.09 0.99
N ALA A 55 -6.95 11.28 1.55
CA ALA A 55 -6.85 12.52 0.77
C ALA A 55 -5.63 12.50 -0.17
N VAL A 56 -4.47 12.03 0.31
CA VAL A 56 -3.27 11.84 -0.54
C VAL A 56 -3.55 10.81 -1.63
N VAL A 57 -4.17 9.67 -1.30
CA VAL A 57 -4.57 8.66 -2.31
C VAL A 57 -5.47 9.26 -3.38
N ALA A 58 -6.43 10.11 -3.01
CA ALA A 58 -7.32 10.77 -3.96
C ALA A 58 -6.56 11.72 -4.90
N GLN A 59 -5.59 12.48 -4.39
CA GLN A 59 -4.72 13.34 -5.21
C GLN A 59 -3.88 12.50 -6.18
N LEU A 60 -3.27 11.40 -5.70
CA LEU A 60 -2.45 10.51 -6.52
C LEU A 60 -3.25 9.81 -7.63
N LYS A 61 -4.52 9.50 -7.40
CA LYS A 61 -5.42 8.91 -8.41
C LYS A 61 -5.81 9.88 -9.52
N ALA A 62 -5.65 11.20 -9.32
CA ALA A 62 -6.01 12.22 -10.30
C ALA A 62 -4.91 12.48 -11.34
N ILE A 63 -3.72 11.89 -11.17
CA ILE A 63 -2.55 11.99 -12.06
C ILE A 63 -2.53 10.80 -13.03
#